data_AF-A0A963AN59-F1
#
_entry.id   AF-A0A963AN59-F1
#
_cell.length_a   1.000
_cell.length_b   1.000
_cell.length_c   1.000
_cell.angle_alpha   90.00
_cell.angle_beta   90.00
_cell.angle_gamma   90.00
#
_symmetry.space_group_name_H-M   'P 1'
#
loop_
_entity.id
_entity.type
_entity.pdbx_description
1 polymer ?
#
loop_
_entity_poly.entity_id
_entity_poly.type
_entity_poly.pdbx_seq_one_letter_code
_entity_poly.pdbx_strand_id
1 'polypeptide(L)'
;DGCHANPSDGLHLKIKGNCSACHTQQRWTPATFDHDNYFRFDRAHTTECVTCHINGDYNSYTCYGCHEHSRSRIREEHVEEGIVDYENCAECHRSGDEDEAERNWNRKRKAQGKSGQWSRQVDNSEHGRRRSHDDDD
;
A
#
# COMPACT_ATOMS: atom_id res chain seq x y z
N ASP A 1 12.16 36.78 -5.36
CA ASP A 1 12.57 35.89 -4.27
C ASP A 1 11.58 36.00 -3.11
N GLY A 2 11.03 34.87 -2.68
CA GLY A 2 9.96 34.81 -1.67
C GLY A 2 10.47 35.01 -0.24
N CYS A 3 9.60 35.53 0.63
CA CYS A 3 9.93 35.82 2.04
C CYS A 3 10.28 34.58 2.89
N HIS A 4 10.03 33.38 2.38
CA HIS A 4 10.36 32.12 3.06
C HIS A 4 11.16 31.22 2.12
N ALA A 5 12.16 30.54 2.67
CA ALA A 5 12.89 29.50 1.97
C ALA A 5 12.06 28.22 1.93
N ASN A 6 12.02 27.57 0.77
CA ASN A 6 11.42 26.25 0.66
C ASN A 6 12.24 25.23 1.47
N PRO A 7 11.60 24.30 2.18
CA PRO A 7 12.31 23.18 2.80
C PRO A 7 13.09 22.37 1.76
N SER A 8 14.26 21.89 2.16
CA SER A 8 15.14 21.07 1.33
C SER A 8 15.11 19.58 1.72
N ASP A 9 14.11 19.15 2.48
CA ASP A 9 13.91 17.74 2.78
C ASP A 9 13.50 16.95 1.53
N GLY A 10 13.64 15.64 1.63
CA GLY A 10 13.42 14.72 0.51
C GLY A 10 12.05 14.83 -0.14
N LEU A 11 10.99 15.08 0.65
CA LEU A 11 9.63 15.21 0.13
C LEU A 11 9.49 16.49 -0.69
N HIS A 12 9.88 17.64 -0.12
CA HIS A 12 9.74 18.94 -0.79
C HIS A 12 10.60 19.04 -2.06
N LEU A 13 11.75 18.37 -2.12
CA LEU A 13 12.59 18.34 -3.33
C LEU A 13 11.96 17.61 -4.52
N LYS A 14 11.01 16.69 -4.28
CA LYS A 14 10.37 15.88 -5.32
C LYS A 14 8.99 16.38 -5.74
N ILE A 15 8.37 17.24 -4.94
CA ILE A 15 7.08 17.84 -5.27
C ILE A 15 7.28 18.86 -6.39
N LYS A 16 6.74 18.56 -7.58
CA LYS A 16 6.64 19.51 -8.71
C LYS A 16 5.27 20.17 -8.79
N GLY A 17 4.53 20.19 -7.68
CA GLY A 17 3.14 20.63 -7.58
C GLY A 17 2.94 21.89 -6.75
N ASN A 18 1.68 22.27 -6.57
CA ASN A 18 1.30 23.42 -5.76
C ASN A 18 1.38 23.09 -4.26
N CYS A 19 2.04 23.95 -3.47
CA CYS A 19 2.12 23.83 -2.02
C CYS A 19 0.74 23.73 -1.36
N SER A 20 -0.30 24.30 -1.97
CA SER A 20 -1.68 24.24 -1.49
C SER A 20 -2.30 22.85 -1.52
N ALA A 21 -1.65 21.87 -2.17
CA ALA A 21 -2.09 20.47 -2.13
C ALA A 21 -1.91 19.85 -0.74
N CYS A 22 -0.95 20.34 0.05
CA CYS A 22 -0.65 19.81 1.38
C CYS A 22 -0.75 20.88 2.48
N HIS A 23 -0.54 22.15 2.16
CA HIS A 23 -0.55 23.25 3.12
C HIS A 23 -1.76 24.16 2.92
N THR A 24 -2.32 24.68 4.00
CA THR A 24 -3.37 25.70 3.93
C THR A 24 -2.81 27.07 4.27
N GLN A 25 -3.41 28.14 3.75
CA GLN A 25 -3.03 29.51 4.12
C GLN A 25 -3.33 29.81 5.61
N GLN A 26 -4.24 29.06 6.23
CA GLN A 26 -4.65 29.23 7.62
C GLN A 26 -3.69 28.52 8.59
N ARG A 27 -3.11 27.39 8.16
CA ARG A 27 -2.14 26.61 8.92
C ARG A 27 -1.20 25.87 7.95
N TRP A 28 0.09 26.20 8.03
CA TRP A 28 1.13 25.57 7.23
C TRP A 28 1.63 24.26 7.84
N THR A 29 1.57 24.11 9.17
CA THR A 29 2.01 22.90 9.87
C THR A 29 0.98 22.43 10.92
N PRO A 30 0.65 21.12 10.99
CA PRO A 30 1.07 20.07 10.06
C PRO A 30 0.42 20.24 8.68
N ALA A 31 1.06 19.70 7.66
CA ALA A 31 0.43 19.57 6.34
C ALA A 31 -0.71 18.55 6.41
N THR A 32 -1.77 18.77 5.64
CA THR A 32 -2.83 17.78 5.42
C THR A 32 -2.44 16.92 4.23
N PHE A 33 -2.28 15.62 4.43
CA PHE A 33 -2.03 14.67 3.35
C PHE A 33 -3.08 13.58 3.40
N ASP A 34 -3.77 13.39 2.27
CA ASP A 34 -4.84 12.40 2.14
C ASP A 34 -4.28 11.10 1.53
N HIS A 35 -4.02 10.13 2.40
CA HIS A 35 -3.52 8.81 2.05
C HIS A 35 -4.51 8.01 1.19
N ASP A 36 -5.81 8.33 1.20
CA ASP A 36 -6.82 7.54 0.48
C ASP A 36 -6.65 7.53 -1.04
N ASN A 37 -5.93 8.53 -1.55
CA ASN A 37 -5.55 8.63 -2.95
C ASN A 37 -4.48 7.61 -3.37
N TYR A 38 -3.75 7.04 -2.39
CA TYR A 38 -2.59 6.17 -2.62
C TYR A 38 -2.79 4.81 -1.94
N PHE A 39 -2.70 4.77 -0.61
CA PHE A 39 -2.87 3.59 0.22
C PHE A 39 -3.83 3.94 1.35
N ARG A 40 -4.98 3.29 1.37
CA ARG A 40 -6.02 3.49 2.37
C ARG A 40 -5.68 2.66 3.59
N PHE A 41 -5.64 3.33 4.74
CA PHE A 41 -5.74 2.60 6.00
C PHE A 41 -7.13 2.00 6.09
N ASP A 42 -7.20 0.71 6.34
CA ASP A 42 -8.44 0.00 6.55
C ASP A 42 -9.03 0.43 7.90
N ARG A 43 -10.20 1.07 7.83
CA ARG A 43 -11.05 1.43 8.98
C ARG A 43 -10.29 1.96 10.20
N ALA A 44 -10.06 1.12 11.21
CA ALA A 44 -9.65 1.50 12.56
C ALA A 44 -8.14 1.72 12.71
N HIS A 45 -7.32 1.38 11.70
CA HIS A 45 -5.88 1.54 11.78
C HIS A 45 -5.48 3.00 11.50
N THR A 46 -5.37 3.81 12.55
CA THR A 46 -4.62 5.06 12.47
C THR A 46 -3.15 4.76 12.81
N THR A 47 -2.22 5.24 11.99
CA THR A 47 -0.78 5.02 12.22
C THR A 47 0.02 6.30 12.04
N GLU A 48 1.17 6.36 12.72
CA GLU A 48 2.12 7.45 12.57
C GLU A 48 2.86 7.33 11.23
N CYS A 49 3.24 8.46 10.64
CA CYS A 49 3.95 8.47 9.36
C CYS A 49 5.22 7.60 9.39
N VAL A 50 5.90 7.55 10.54
CA VAL A 50 7.16 6.83 10.73
C VAL A 50 7.02 5.31 10.70
N THR A 51 5.80 4.77 10.81
CA THR A 51 5.54 3.33 10.67
C THR A 51 5.94 2.83 9.29
N CYS A 52 5.61 3.61 8.25
CA CYS A 52 5.95 3.29 6.86
C CYS A 52 7.20 4.07 6.39
N HIS A 53 7.34 5.33 6.81
CA HIS A 53 8.44 6.21 6.43
C HIS A 53 9.55 6.20 7.48
N ILE A 54 10.34 5.14 7.45
CA ILE A 54 11.40 4.89 8.43
C ILE A 54 12.38 6.07 8.49
N ASN A 55 12.73 6.50 9.71
CA ASN A 55 13.60 7.63 9.97
C ASN A 55 13.12 8.97 9.37
N GLY A 56 11.83 9.09 9.04
CA GLY A 56 11.28 10.28 8.39
C GLY A 56 11.69 10.40 6.91
N ASP A 57 12.18 9.33 6.29
CA ASP A 57 12.41 9.33 4.84
C ASP A 57 11.10 9.17 4.09
N TYR A 58 10.53 10.30 3.69
CA TYR A 58 9.31 10.34 2.88
C TYR A 58 9.53 10.02 1.39
N ASN A 59 10.77 9.70 0.99
CA ASN A 59 11.09 9.24 -0.35
C ASN A 59 10.88 7.75 -0.55
N SER A 60 10.90 7.00 0.55
CA SER A 60 10.78 5.55 0.57
C SER A 60 9.74 5.17 1.59
N TYR A 61 9.21 3.97 1.47
CA TYR A 61 8.27 3.44 2.44
C TYR A 61 8.42 1.93 2.53
N THR A 62 7.90 1.36 3.61
CA THR A 62 7.80 -0.08 3.81
C THR A 62 6.36 -0.47 4.16
N CYS A 63 5.88 -1.57 3.58
CA CYS A 63 4.61 -2.20 3.99
C CYS A 63 4.80 -3.15 5.19
N TYR A 64 6.05 -3.39 5.59
CA TYR A 64 6.44 -4.36 6.62
C TYR A 64 6.47 -3.76 8.03
N GLY A 65 5.99 -2.53 8.21
CA GLY A 65 6.09 -1.78 9.47
C GLY A 65 4.88 -1.90 10.39
N CYS A 66 3.72 -2.40 9.92
CA CYS A 66 2.48 -2.46 10.70
C CYS A 66 2.35 -3.78 11.48
N HIS A 67 2.10 -4.90 10.79
CA HIS A 67 1.97 -6.25 11.38
C HIS A 67 2.71 -7.29 10.51
N GLU A 68 2.53 -8.60 10.80
CA GLU A 68 3.29 -9.75 10.27
C GLU A 68 3.22 -9.93 8.74
N HIS A 69 3.82 -8.98 8.04
CA HIS A 69 4.17 -8.99 6.63
C HIS A 69 5.68 -9.20 6.57
N SER A 70 6.17 -10.41 6.81
CA SER A 70 7.58 -10.66 6.49
C SER A 70 7.73 -10.82 4.98
N ARG A 71 8.84 -10.33 4.43
CA ARG A 71 9.16 -10.50 3.00
C ARG A 71 9.08 -11.96 2.55
N SER A 72 9.47 -12.90 3.42
CA SER A 72 9.45 -14.32 3.11
C SER A 72 8.04 -14.89 3.06
N ARG A 73 7.17 -14.55 4.03
CA ARG A 73 5.78 -15.03 4.03
C ARG A 73 5.00 -14.48 2.84
N ILE A 74 5.10 -13.17 2.58
CA ILE A 74 4.45 -12.55 1.42
C ILE A 74 4.90 -13.22 0.11
N ARG A 75 6.20 -13.48 -0.03
CA ARG A 75 6.74 -14.15 -1.22
C ARG A 75 6.16 -15.54 -1.42
N GLU A 76 6.05 -16.31 -0.34
CA GLU A 76 5.52 -17.68 -0.39
C GLU A 76 4.09 -17.68 -0.94
N GLU A 77 3.22 -16.86 -0.35
CA GLU A 77 1.81 -16.72 -0.75
C GLU A 77 1.67 -16.20 -2.19
N HIS A 78 2.46 -15.20 -2.60
CA HIS A 78 2.41 -14.69 -3.98
C HIS A 78 2.87 -15.72 -5.01
N VAL A 79 3.92 -16.49 -4.70
CA VAL A 79 4.45 -17.51 -5.61
C VAL A 79 3.46 -18.69 -5.77
N GLU A 80 2.76 -19.08 -4.71
CA GLU A 80 1.68 -20.07 -4.76
C GLU A 80 0.57 -19.65 -5.75
N GLU A 81 0.24 -18.36 -5.75
CA GLU A 81 -0.72 -17.76 -6.69
C GLU A 81 -0.14 -17.43 -8.09
N GLY A 82 1.14 -17.75 -8.32
CA GLY A 82 1.85 -17.50 -9.58
C GLY A 82 2.16 -16.03 -9.86
N ILE A 83 2.16 -15.19 -8.82
CA ILE A 83 2.52 -13.78 -8.86
C ILE A 83 4.00 -13.65 -8.49
N VAL A 84 4.83 -13.18 -9.43
CA VAL A 84 6.29 -13.08 -9.22
C VAL A 84 6.85 -11.66 -9.33
N ASP A 85 6.02 -10.71 -9.74
CA ASP A 85 6.37 -9.28 -9.84
C ASP A 85 5.41 -8.48 -8.95
N TYR A 86 5.76 -8.40 -7.66
CA TYR A 86 4.89 -7.85 -6.60
C TYR A 86 5.61 -6.86 -5.67
N GLU A 87 6.84 -6.45 -5.99
CA GLU A 87 7.62 -5.53 -5.13
C GLU A 87 6.98 -4.14 -5.00
N ASN A 88 6.17 -3.73 -5.98
CA ASN A 88 5.32 -2.55 -5.87
C ASN A 88 3.95 -2.93 -5.29
N CYS A 89 3.91 -3.18 -3.98
CA CYS A 89 2.72 -3.68 -3.27
C CYS A 89 1.47 -2.84 -3.58
N ALA A 90 1.61 -1.51 -3.59
CA ALA A 90 0.52 -0.56 -3.80
C ALA A 90 -0.16 -0.63 -5.17
N GLU A 91 0.47 -1.29 -6.15
CA GLU A 91 -0.11 -1.47 -7.48
C GLU A 91 -1.28 -2.48 -7.47
N CYS A 92 -1.26 -3.42 -6.53
CA CYS A 92 -2.30 -4.43 -6.34
C CYS A 92 -3.06 -4.23 -5.02
N HIS A 93 -2.35 -3.85 -3.95
CA HIS A 93 -2.89 -3.66 -2.60
C HIS A 93 -3.03 -2.17 -2.29
N ARG A 94 -4.25 -1.63 -2.44
CA ARG A 94 -4.56 -0.25 -2.02
C ARG A 94 -4.97 -0.15 -0.54
N SER A 95 -5.00 -1.27 0.17
CA SER A 95 -5.29 -1.43 1.58
C SER A 95 -4.77 -2.81 2.03
N GLY A 96 -4.95 -3.16 3.32
CA GLY A 96 -4.70 -4.51 3.83
C GLY A 96 -5.79 -5.54 3.48
N ASP A 97 -6.86 -5.14 2.78
CA ASP A 97 -7.98 -6.01 2.45
C ASP A 97 -7.63 -7.00 1.32
N GLU A 98 -7.61 -8.30 1.66
CA GLU A 98 -7.31 -9.39 0.73
C GLU A 98 -8.33 -9.52 -0.41
N ASP A 99 -9.63 -9.27 -0.14
CA ASP A 99 -10.67 -9.29 -1.17
C ASP A 99 -10.48 -8.14 -2.17
N GLU A 100 -10.01 -6.98 -1.69
CA GLU A 100 -9.64 -5.89 -2.58
C GLU A 100 -8.47 -6.28 -3.49
N ALA A 101 -7.45 -6.93 -2.92
CA ALA A 101 -6.29 -7.40 -3.66
C ALA A 101 -6.68 -8.40 -4.77
N GLU A 102 -7.53 -9.39 -4.46
CA GLU A 102 -8.03 -10.36 -5.45
C GLU A 102 -8.73 -9.65 -6.63
N ARG A 103 -9.57 -8.65 -6.34
CA ARG A 103 -10.29 -7.88 -7.37
C ARG A 103 -9.31 -7.09 -8.25
N ASN A 104 -8.30 -6.47 -7.67
CA ASN A 104 -7.29 -5.69 -8.40
C ASN A 104 -6.42 -6.59 -9.29
N TRP A 105 -5.98 -7.74 -8.77
CA TRP A 105 -5.25 -8.75 -9.52
C TRP A 105 -6.04 -9.25 -10.74
N ASN A 106 -7.30 -9.64 -10.54
CA ASN A 106 -8.18 -10.10 -11.61
C ASN A 106 -8.38 -9.03 -12.69
N ARG A 107 -8.53 -7.76 -12.29
CA ARG A 107 -8.62 -6.63 -13.22
C ARG A 107 -7.35 -6.47 -14.04
N LYS A 108 -6.17 -6.55 -13.40
CA LYS A 108 -4.86 -6.48 -14.07
C LYS A 108 -4.70 -7.60 -15.10
N ARG A 109 -4.99 -8.85 -14.73
CA ARG A 109 -4.94 -10.01 -15.65
C ARG A 109 -5.83 -9.82 -16.87
N LYS A 110 -7.05 -9.32 -16.66
CA LYS A 110 -7.99 -9.01 -17.74
C LYS A 110 -7.44 -7.93 -18.68
N ALA A 111 -6.85 -6.86 -18.13
CA ALA A 111 -6.22 -5.80 -18.94
C ALA A 111 -5.02 -6.31 -19.75
N GLN A 112 -4.28 -7.29 -19.23
CA GLN A 112 -3.17 -7.96 -19.90
C GLN A 112 -3.61 -9.02 -20.93
N GLY A 113 -4.90 -9.15 -21.23
CA GLY A 113 -5.41 -10.14 -22.19
C GLY A 113 -5.31 -11.59 -21.70
N LYS A 114 -4.97 -11.82 -20.43
CA LYS A 114 -4.94 -13.15 -19.82
C LYS A 114 -6.35 -13.55 -19.37
N SER A 115 -7.23 -13.83 -20.34
CA SER A 115 -8.58 -14.34 -20.12
C SER A 115 -8.56 -15.86 -19.94
N GLY A 116 -7.89 -16.33 -18.89
CA GLY A 116 -8.00 -17.70 -18.41
C GLY A 116 -8.69 -17.66 -17.06
N GLN A 117 -9.87 -18.25 -16.99
CA GLN A 117 -10.57 -18.48 -15.72
C GLN A 117 -9.59 -19.22 -14.81
N TRP A 118 -9.11 -18.56 -13.75
CA TRP A 118 -8.54 -19.30 -12.63
C TRP A 118 -9.75 -19.97 -11.97
N SER A 119 -10.14 -21.12 -12.53
CA SER A 119 -11.06 -22.00 -11.83
C SER A 119 -10.34 -22.39 -10.55
N ARG A 120 -10.95 -22.11 -9.40
CA ARG A 120 -10.67 -22.72 -8.09
C ARG A 120 -10.80 -24.26 -8.15
N GLN A 121 -10.12 -24.93 -9.07
CA GLN A 121 -10.28 -26.35 -9.40
C GLN A 121 -9.03 -27.20 -9.08
N VAL A 122 -8.07 -26.63 -8.35
CA VAL A 122 -7.04 -27.35 -7.59
C VAL A 122 -6.89 -26.49 -6.32
N ASP A 123 -7.23 -26.87 -5.10
CA ASP A 123 -7.46 -28.13 -4.42
C ASP A 123 -8.64 -27.92 -3.45
N ASN A 124 -9.60 -28.84 -3.44
CA ASN A 124 -10.70 -28.85 -2.48
C ASN A 124 -10.37 -29.80 -1.31
N SER A 125 -9.16 -29.71 -0.75
CA SER A 125 -8.83 -30.52 0.43
C SER A 125 -8.03 -29.84 1.53
N GLU A 126 -7.32 -28.72 1.29
CA GLU A 126 -6.55 -28.07 2.37
C GLU A 126 -6.63 -26.53 2.48
N HIS A 127 -7.14 -25.79 1.51
CA HIS A 127 -7.28 -24.32 1.65
C HIS A 127 -8.64 -23.84 2.17
N GLY A 128 -9.61 -24.75 2.30
CA GLY A 128 -10.98 -24.47 2.78
C GLY A 128 -11.16 -24.61 4.29
N ARG A 129 -10.09 -24.83 5.07
CA ARG A 129 -10.16 -24.97 6.53
C ARG A 129 -9.12 -24.08 7.19
N ARG A 130 -9.55 -22.87 7.55
CA ARG A 130 -8.94 -21.96 8.53
C ARG A 130 -7.71 -21.18 8.06
N ARG A 131 -7.95 -19.93 7.70
CA ARG A 131 -7.43 -18.77 8.44
C ARG A 131 -8.60 -17.76 8.51
N SER A 132 -9.60 -17.93 9.36
CA SER A 132 -9.57 -17.52 10.77
C SER A 132 -8.19 -17.62 11.40
N HIS A 133 -7.30 -16.74 10.97
CA HIS A 133 -6.15 -16.32 11.76
C HIS A 133 -6.09 -14.81 11.59
N ASP A 134 -6.75 -14.19 12.57
CA ASP A 134 -6.34 -12.95 13.20
C ASP A 134 -6.81 -11.66 12.51
N ASP A 135 -8.13 -11.44 12.62
CA ASP A 135 -8.76 -10.12 12.71
C ASP A 135 -8.45 -9.41 14.06
N ASP A 136 -7.39 -9.78 14.80
CA ASP A 136 -7.07 -9.24 16.13
C ASP A 136 -5.57 -8.91 16.25
N ASP A 137 -5.20 -7.65 15.94
CA ASP A 137 -4.45 -6.71 16.81
C ASP A 137 -3.97 -5.45 16.07
#